data_AF-A0A5N8YZ74-F1
#
_entry.id   AF-A0A5N8YZ74-F1
#
_cell.length_a   1.000
_cell.length_b   1.000
_cell.length_c   1.000
_cell.angle_alpha   90.00
_cell.angle_beta   90.00
_cell.angle_gamma   90.00
#
_symmetry.space_group_name_H-M   'P 1'
#
loop_
_entity.id
_entity.type
_entity.pdbx_description
1 polymer ?
#
loop_
_entity_poly.entity_id
_entity_poly.type
_entity_poly.pdbx_seq_one_letter_code
_entity_poly.pdbx_strand_id
1 'polypeptide(L)'
;MESYGRSSHTASPKVSIVKDKLLLLLLSLAVLGAILQITLGGVVRVTGSGDGCPDWPTCYGQWIPPLDQSTIDKLWTGSPNAIPRPHNVLLEYSHRSIGTLLGLTIVAAVVRLWLRHRSESVVAWLASAELGLIAIVGMLGGLVVLNDLDPALRTTHLFLAEIVVCLGVLALVAASYSRNGSMGDSSRWIWGRVSNEHRSALNIAAAAAILSLVALLSGSYAVWKDAGAVCTSWPLCGPDLIPKSGLAWIHMSHRLLSLASVIAVLLAGHRVWRLPNTSKTLRAAALGSAILIFAQMLMGAANPWTAFSVWARAGHLSLATVVWIDMVLLVALILRPVSRHDHHMMQTDSAQPITAD
;
A
#
# COMPACT_ATOMS: atom_id res chain seq x y z
N MET A 1 -66.26 -8.57 -5.22
CA MET A 1 -65.31 -9.04 -6.26
C MET A 1 -64.68 -7.78 -6.83
N GLU A 2 -63.39 -7.46 -6.74
CA GLU A 2 -62.19 -8.19 -6.34
C GLU A 2 -61.25 -7.24 -5.60
N SER A 3 -60.68 -7.72 -4.49
CA SER A 3 -59.53 -7.14 -3.82
C SER A 3 -58.29 -7.72 -4.49
N TYR A 4 -57.50 -6.90 -5.20
CA TYR A 4 -56.17 -7.31 -5.64
C TYR A 4 -55.14 -6.87 -4.61
N GLY A 5 -54.71 -7.83 -3.80
CA GLY A 5 -53.68 -7.68 -2.78
C GLY A 5 -52.35 -7.25 -3.39
N ARG A 6 -51.82 -6.13 -2.90
CA ARG A 6 -50.45 -5.70 -3.17
C ARG A 6 -49.52 -6.61 -2.39
N SER A 7 -48.80 -7.50 -3.09
CA SER A 7 -47.78 -8.35 -2.48
C SER A 7 -46.69 -7.47 -1.86
N SER A 8 -46.65 -7.43 -0.53
CA SER A 8 -45.49 -6.92 0.19
C SER A 8 -44.35 -7.93 0.00
N HIS A 9 -43.52 -7.71 -1.01
CA HIS A 9 -42.20 -8.34 -1.05
C HIS A 9 -41.45 -7.87 0.20
N THR A 10 -41.45 -8.70 1.24
CA THR A 10 -40.60 -8.56 2.41
C THR A 10 -39.16 -8.79 1.94
N ALA A 11 -38.54 -7.72 1.43
CA ALA A 11 -37.12 -7.73 1.15
C ALA A 11 -36.41 -8.13 2.45
N SER A 12 -35.73 -9.28 2.42
CA SER A 12 -34.85 -9.72 3.50
C SER A 12 -34.01 -8.52 3.96
N PRO A 13 -33.93 -8.25 5.27
CA PRO A 13 -33.22 -7.07 5.76
C PRO A 13 -31.77 -7.14 5.26
N LYS A 14 -31.42 -6.23 4.35
CA LYS A 14 -30.06 -6.12 3.82
C LYS A 14 -29.13 -5.88 5.01
N VAL A 15 -28.26 -6.85 5.28
CA VAL A 15 -27.23 -6.71 6.31
C VAL A 15 -26.33 -5.57 5.90
N SER A 16 -26.14 -4.59 6.78
CA SER A 16 -25.21 -3.48 6.55
C SER A 16 -23.80 -4.00 6.33
N ILE A 17 -23.05 -3.42 5.41
CA ILE A 17 -21.65 -3.81 5.13
C ILE A 17 -20.77 -3.82 6.40
N VAL A 18 -20.96 -2.86 7.32
CA VAL A 18 -20.21 -2.77 8.59
C VAL A 18 -20.47 -3.95 9.54
N LYS A 19 -21.64 -4.61 9.41
CA LYS A 19 -21.98 -5.81 10.19
C LYS A 19 -21.45 -7.09 9.56
N ASP A 20 -20.95 -7.02 8.32
CA ASP A 20 -20.38 -8.14 7.61
C ASP A 20 -18.92 -8.38 8.04
N LYS A 21 -18.75 -9.05 9.19
CA LYS A 21 -17.43 -9.32 9.78
C LYS A 21 -16.51 -10.10 8.84
N LEU A 22 -17.04 -11.03 8.05
CA LEU A 22 -16.23 -11.81 7.13
C LEU A 22 -15.73 -10.96 5.96
N LEU A 23 -16.54 -10.05 5.42
CA LEU A 23 -16.07 -9.11 4.40
C LEU A 23 -14.97 -8.20 4.94
N LEU A 24 -15.17 -7.61 6.12
CA LEU A 24 -14.16 -6.73 6.74
C LEU A 24 -12.87 -7.49 7.08
N LEU A 25 -12.98 -8.76 7.50
CA LEU A 25 -11.83 -9.63 7.69
C LEU A 25 -11.09 -9.88 6.37
N LEU A 26 -11.80 -10.22 5.28
CA LEU A 26 -11.19 -10.47 3.97
C LEU A 26 -10.47 -9.22 3.43
N LEU A 27 -11.09 -8.04 3.53
CA LEU A 27 -10.46 -6.76 3.14
C LEU A 27 -9.23 -6.45 4.00
N SER A 28 -9.30 -6.71 5.30
CA SER A 28 -8.16 -6.53 6.21
C SER A 28 -7.02 -7.50 5.90
N LEU A 29 -7.33 -8.77 5.62
CA LEU A 29 -6.36 -9.77 5.20
C LEU A 29 -5.75 -9.45 3.84
N ALA A 30 -6.51 -8.85 2.90
CA ALA A 30 -5.98 -8.39 1.63
C ALA A 30 -4.94 -7.28 1.82
N VAL A 31 -5.24 -6.26 2.64
CA VAL A 31 -4.29 -5.17 2.95
C VAL A 31 -3.03 -5.71 3.64
N LEU A 32 -3.19 -6.55 4.68
CA LEU A 32 -2.06 -7.15 5.39
C LEU A 32 -1.25 -8.08 4.48
N GLY A 33 -1.93 -8.87 3.65
CA GLY A 33 -1.31 -9.75 2.68
C GLY A 33 -0.53 -8.99 1.61
N ALA A 34 -1.02 -7.85 1.15
CA ALA A 34 -0.29 -6.99 0.21
C ALA A 34 0.98 -6.40 0.84
N ILE A 35 0.93 -5.94 2.09
CA ILE A 35 2.12 -5.48 2.84
C ILE A 35 3.15 -6.60 2.97
N LEU A 36 2.70 -7.80 3.34
CA LEU A 36 3.56 -8.98 3.43
C LEU A 36 4.17 -9.33 2.08
N GLN A 37 3.38 -9.28 1.00
CA GLN A 37 3.82 -9.60 -0.35
C GLN A 37 4.90 -8.62 -0.83
N ILE A 38 4.70 -7.31 -0.65
CA ILE A 38 5.69 -6.29 -1.03
C ILE A 38 6.99 -6.47 -0.22
N THR A 39 6.86 -6.74 1.09
CA THR A 39 8.00 -7.04 1.97
C THR A 39 8.77 -8.27 1.49
N LEU A 40 8.07 -9.35 1.20
CA LEU A 40 8.69 -10.60 0.74
C LEU A 40 9.34 -10.44 -0.64
N GLY A 41 8.74 -9.67 -1.55
CA GLY A 41 9.35 -9.30 -2.82
C GLY A 41 10.63 -8.48 -2.63
N GLY A 42 10.64 -7.58 -1.64
CA GLY A 42 11.82 -6.88 -1.16
C GLY A 42 12.93 -7.82 -0.71
N VAL A 43 12.60 -8.79 0.15
CA VAL A 43 13.52 -9.84 0.62
C VAL A 43 14.10 -10.63 -0.55
N VAL A 44 13.25 -11.16 -1.44
CA VAL A 44 13.67 -11.91 -2.65
C VAL A 44 14.67 -11.12 -3.48
N ARG A 45 14.44 -9.81 -3.65
CA ARG A 45 15.37 -8.93 -4.39
C ARG A 45 16.70 -8.78 -3.67
N VAL A 46 16.70 -8.51 -2.36
CA VAL A 46 17.94 -8.20 -1.63
C VAL A 46 18.78 -9.44 -1.30
N THR A 47 18.17 -10.63 -1.28
CA THR A 47 18.89 -11.91 -1.13
C THR A 47 19.38 -12.48 -2.46
N GLY A 48 19.09 -11.82 -3.59
CA GLY A 48 19.41 -12.35 -4.92
C GLY A 48 18.63 -13.63 -5.24
N SER A 49 17.43 -13.78 -4.69
CA SER A 49 16.57 -14.95 -4.91
C SER A 49 15.55 -14.74 -6.03
N GLY A 50 15.62 -13.64 -6.78
CA GLY A 50 14.68 -13.36 -7.88
C GLY A 50 14.77 -14.33 -9.05
N ASP A 51 15.90 -15.03 -9.19
CA ASP A 51 16.16 -16.07 -10.21
C ASP A 51 16.17 -17.48 -9.57
N GLY A 52 15.44 -17.69 -8.48
CA GLY A 52 15.28 -19.01 -7.86
C GLY A 52 14.50 -20.00 -8.73
N CYS A 53 13.55 -19.54 -9.54
CA CYS A 53 12.67 -20.33 -10.39
C CYS A 53 12.86 -19.95 -11.86
N PRO A 54 13.25 -20.88 -12.76
CA PRO A 54 13.57 -20.57 -14.15
C PRO A 54 12.35 -20.34 -15.05
N ASP A 55 11.16 -20.74 -14.60
CA ASP A 55 9.90 -20.69 -15.35
C ASP A 55 8.79 -20.03 -14.51
N TRP A 56 7.67 -19.75 -15.16
CA TRP A 56 6.43 -19.25 -14.56
C TRP A 56 5.26 -19.75 -15.43
N PRO A 57 4.11 -20.18 -14.87
CA PRO A 57 3.66 -20.06 -13.47
C PRO A 57 4.18 -21.15 -12.52
N THR A 58 4.74 -22.23 -13.04
CA THR A 58 5.40 -23.29 -12.26
C THR A 58 6.82 -22.87 -11.84
N CYS A 59 7.50 -23.74 -11.09
CA CYS A 59 8.92 -23.58 -10.74
C CYS A 59 9.62 -24.94 -10.93
N TYR A 60 10.61 -24.98 -11.83
CA TYR A 60 11.22 -26.19 -12.40
C TYR A 60 10.19 -27.10 -13.10
N GLY A 61 9.18 -26.51 -13.77
CA GLY A 61 8.10 -27.25 -14.45
C GLY A 61 7.16 -28.00 -13.49
N GLN A 62 7.26 -27.75 -12.18
CA GLN A 62 6.49 -28.41 -11.14
C GLN A 62 5.72 -27.38 -10.30
N TRP A 63 4.61 -27.80 -9.71
CA TRP A 63 3.86 -26.97 -8.75
C TRP A 63 4.52 -26.93 -7.38
N ILE A 64 5.32 -27.93 -7.02
CA ILE A 64 6.16 -27.96 -5.81
C ILE A 64 7.60 -28.10 -6.30
N PRO A 65 8.49 -27.13 -6.06
CA PRO A 65 9.83 -27.14 -6.63
C PRO A 65 10.77 -28.07 -5.85
N PRO A 66 11.87 -28.51 -6.48
CA PRO A 66 12.94 -29.23 -5.79
C PRO A 66 13.64 -28.33 -4.77
N LEU A 67 14.01 -28.91 -3.63
CA LEU A 67 14.77 -28.25 -2.56
C LEU A 67 16.11 -28.93 -2.27
N ASP A 68 16.54 -29.86 -3.12
CA ASP A 68 17.88 -30.45 -3.11
C ASP A 68 18.74 -29.90 -4.24
N GLN A 69 20.04 -29.68 -3.97
CA GLN A 69 20.95 -29.06 -4.93
C GLN A 69 21.10 -29.91 -6.21
N SER A 70 21.16 -31.24 -6.09
CA SER A 70 21.35 -32.14 -7.23
C SER A 70 20.24 -32.03 -8.28
N THR A 71 18.99 -31.93 -7.84
CA THR A 71 17.85 -31.80 -8.75
C THR A 71 17.78 -30.39 -9.33
N ILE A 72 18.08 -29.36 -8.53
CA ILE A 72 18.19 -27.97 -9.01
C ILE A 72 19.22 -27.88 -10.14
N ASP A 73 20.44 -28.39 -9.92
CA ASP A 73 21.53 -28.33 -10.91
C ASP A 73 21.15 -29.04 -12.23
N LYS A 74 20.42 -30.15 -12.12
CA LYS A 74 19.99 -30.95 -13.28
C LYS A 74 18.88 -30.28 -14.09
N LEU A 75 17.96 -29.59 -13.42
CA LEU A 75 16.76 -29.00 -14.03
C LEU A 75 16.91 -27.51 -14.33
N TRP A 76 18.04 -26.89 -13.96
CA TRP A 76 18.26 -25.46 -14.18
C TRP A 76 18.32 -25.11 -15.67
N THR A 77 17.42 -24.23 -16.09
CA THR A 77 17.36 -23.68 -17.46
C THR A 77 17.39 -22.15 -17.49
N GLY A 78 17.64 -21.51 -16.34
CA GLY A 78 17.71 -20.06 -16.23
C GLY A 78 19.09 -19.50 -16.61
N SER A 79 19.41 -18.33 -16.07
CA SER A 79 20.67 -17.62 -16.37
C SER A 79 21.92 -18.49 -16.13
N PRO A 80 22.88 -18.53 -17.07
CA PRO A 80 24.13 -19.28 -16.90
C PRO A 80 25.07 -18.65 -15.85
N ASN A 81 24.83 -17.40 -15.47
CA ASN A 81 25.69 -16.66 -14.55
C ASN A 81 25.34 -16.88 -13.07
N ALA A 82 24.24 -17.59 -12.77
CA ALA A 82 23.82 -17.87 -11.40
C ALA A 82 23.12 -19.23 -11.33
N ILE A 83 23.69 -20.17 -10.57
CA ILE A 83 23.00 -21.40 -10.20
C ILE A 83 22.36 -21.16 -8.82
N PRO A 84 21.02 -21.19 -8.69
CA PRO A 84 20.37 -20.95 -7.42
C PRO A 84 20.64 -22.06 -6.41
N ARG A 85 20.68 -21.70 -5.13
CA ARG A 85 20.69 -22.67 -4.02
C ARG A 85 19.24 -22.93 -3.57
N PRO A 86 18.98 -24.01 -2.80
CA PRO A 86 17.65 -24.31 -2.29
C PRO A 86 16.93 -23.14 -1.60
N HIS A 87 17.66 -22.29 -0.87
CA HIS A 87 17.07 -21.13 -0.22
C HIS A 87 16.59 -20.06 -1.22
N ASN A 88 17.24 -19.90 -2.38
CA ASN A 88 16.79 -18.99 -3.44
C ASN A 88 15.45 -19.48 -4.01
N VAL A 89 15.37 -20.76 -4.34
CA VAL A 89 14.14 -21.42 -4.82
C VAL A 89 13.01 -21.26 -3.81
N LEU A 90 13.29 -21.54 -2.53
CA LEU A 90 12.30 -21.44 -1.45
C LEU A 90 11.75 -20.03 -1.30
N LEU A 91 12.61 -19.00 -1.31
CA LEU A 91 12.19 -17.61 -1.14
C LEU A 91 11.34 -17.13 -2.32
N GLU A 92 11.75 -17.43 -3.56
CA GLU A 92 10.97 -17.02 -4.73
C GLU A 92 9.64 -17.76 -4.80
N TYR A 93 9.64 -19.08 -4.59
CA TYR A 93 8.44 -19.88 -4.60
C TYR A 93 7.46 -19.46 -3.48
N SER A 94 7.98 -19.12 -2.29
CA SER A 94 7.16 -18.58 -1.20
C SER A 94 6.52 -17.25 -1.58
N HIS A 95 7.27 -16.33 -2.21
CA HIS A 95 6.74 -15.08 -2.73
C HIS A 95 5.63 -15.31 -3.76
N ARG A 96 5.81 -16.25 -4.70
CA ARG A 96 4.79 -16.59 -5.70
C ARG A 96 3.52 -17.15 -5.05
N SER A 97 3.68 -18.09 -4.12
CA SER A 97 2.58 -18.78 -3.46
C SER A 97 1.75 -17.85 -2.55
N ILE A 98 2.42 -16.97 -1.79
CA ILE A 98 1.74 -15.96 -0.97
C ILE A 98 1.00 -14.94 -1.87
N GLY A 99 1.57 -14.59 -3.02
CA GLY A 99 0.90 -13.78 -4.04
C GLY A 99 -0.39 -14.42 -4.56
N THR A 100 -0.39 -15.74 -4.82
CA THR A 100 -1.60 -16.49 -5.18
C THR A 100 -2.64 -16.46 -4.05
N LEU A 101 -2.23 -16.68 -2.80
CA LEU A 101 -3.14 -16.62 -1.65
C LEU A 101 -3.75 -15.22 -1.46
N LEU A 102 -2.97 -14.16 -1.68
CA LEU A 102 -3.47 -12.78 -1.69
C LEU A 102 -4.52 -12.59 -2.78
N GLY A 103 -4.25 -13.03 -4.01
CA GLY A 103 -5.20 -12.99 -5.12
C GLY A 103 -6.52 -13.71 -4.80
N LEU A 104 -6.45 -14.92 -4.22
CA LEU A 104 -7.63 -15.67 -3.79
C LEU A 104 -8.42 -14.96 -2.68
N THR A 105 -7.73 -14.29 -1.76
CA THR A 105 -8.35 -13.49 -0.70
C THR A 105 -9.12 -12.30 -1.28
N ILE A 106 -8.52 -11.59 -2.25
CA ILE A 106 -9.18 -10.48 -2.97
C ILE A 106 -10.39 -10.99 -3.76
N VAL A 107 -10.26 -12.12 -4.48
CA VAL A 107 -11.39 -12.76 -5.17
C VAL A 107 -12.54 -13.07 -4.21
N ALA A 108 -12.24 -13.66 -3.05
CA ALA A 108 -13.25 -13.97 -2.04
C ALA A 108 -13.94 -12.70 -1.50
N ALA A 109 -13.19 -11.62 -1.27
CA ALA A 109 -13.73 -10.32 -0.86
C ALA A 109 -14.69 -9.75 -1.91
N VAL A 110 -14.27 -9.72 -3.18
CA VAL A 110 -15.07 -9.22 -4.30
C VAL A 110 -16.33 -10.05 -4.50
N VAL A 111 -16.22 -11.38 -4.51
CA VAL A 111 -17.39 -12.27 -4.63
C VAL A 111 -18.39 -12.00 -3.51
N ARG A 112 -17.93 -11.93 -2.25
CA ARG A 112 -18.81 -11.63 -1.11
C ARG A 112 -19.48 -10.27 -1.24
N LEU A 113 -18.72 -9.26 -1.65
CA LEU A 113 -19.19 -7.89 -1.85
C LEU A 113 -20.26 -7.80 -2.94
N TRP A 114 -20.06 -8.45 -4.09
CA TRP A 114 -21.06 -8.46 -5.18
C TRP A 114 -22.30 -9.28 -4.86
N LEU A 115 -22.17 -10.36 -4.09
CA LEU A 115 -23.32 -11.18 -3.68
C LEU A 115 -24.18 -10.51 -2.60
N ARG A 116 -23.58 -9.76 -1.67
CA ARG A 116 -24.28 -9.23 -0.48
C ARG A 116 -24.47 -7.72 -0.48
N HIS A 117 -23.56 -6.97 -1.10
CA HIS A 117 -23.42 -5.51 -0.93
C HIS A 117 -23.21 -4.76 -2.25
N ARG A 118 -23.65 -5.30 -3.41
CA ARG A 118 -23.51 -4.63 -4.72
C ARG A 118 -24.10 -3.21 -4.82
N SER A 119 -24.98 -2.83 -3.89
CA SER A 119 -25.53 -1.47 -3.80
C SER A 119 -24.51 -0.45 -3.29
N GLU A 120 -23.46 -0.90 -2.60
CA GLU A 120 -22.34 -0.07 -2.12
C GLU A 120 -21.34 0.14 -3.27
N SER A 121 -21.75 0.92 -4.27
CA SER A 121 -21.05 1.02 -5.57
C SER A 121 -19.59 1.45 -5.45
N VAL A 122 -19.23 2.31 -4.48
CA VAL A 122 -17.84 2.75 -4.29
C VAL A 122 -16.96 1.61 -3.81
N VAL A 123 -17.39 0.89 -2.77
CA VAL A 123 -16.62 -0.26 -2.25
C VAL A 123 -16.52 -1.34 -3.32
N ALA A 124 -17.63 -1.61 -4.03
CA ALA A 124 -17.67 -2.56 -5.14
C ALA A 124 -16.68 -2.19 -6.25
N TRP A 125 -16.61 -0.93 -6.65
CA TRP A 125 -15.66 -0.47 -7.66
C TRP A 125 -14.22 -0.55 -7.19
N LEU A 126 -13.91 -0.11 -5.97
CA LEU A 126 -12.55 -0.16 -5.43
C LEU A 126 -12.02 -1.60 -5.35
N ALA A 127 -12.82 -2.51 -4.80
CA ALA A 127 -12.43 -3.92 -4.69
C ALA A 127 -12.36 -4.62 -6.06
N SER A 128 -13.25 -4.31 -7.00
CA SER A 128 -13.16 -4.84 -8.37
C SER A 128 -11.95 -4.30 -9.13
N ALA A 129 -11.61 -3.02 -8.96
CA ALA A 129 -10.42 -2.42 -9.53
C ALA A 129 -9.14 -3.03 -8.94
N GLU A 130 -9.13 -3.27 -7.62
CA GLU A 130 -8.05 -4.00 -6.93
C GLU A 130 -7.86 -5.40 -7.52
N LEU A 131 -8.95 -6.16 -7.74
CA LEU A 131 -8.92 -7.47 -8.38
C LEU A 131 -8.36 -7.43 -9.81
N GLY A 132 -8.81 -6.47 -10.62
CA GLY A 132 -8.26 -6.30 -11.98
C GLY A 132 -6.77 -5.97 -11.96
N LEU A 133 -6.35 -5.10 -11.04
CA LEU A 133 -4.97 -4.67 -10.93
C LEU A 133 -4.05 -5.76 -10.39
N ILE A 134 -4.46 -6.54 -9.38
CA ILE A 134 -3.63 -7.64 -8.86
C ILE A 134 -3.42 -8.74 -9.92
N ALA A 135 -4.39 -8.97 -10.81
CA ALA A 135 -4.21 -9.86 -11.95
C ALA A 135 -3.13 -9.34 -12.91
N ILE A 136 -3.13 -8.03 -13.22
CA ILE A 136 -2.09 -7.37 -14.02
C ILE A 136 -0.73 -7.47 -13.33
N VAL A 137 -0.66 -7.19 -12.03
CA VAL A 137 0.57 -7.26 -11.23
C VAL A 137 1.11 -8.69 -11.20
N GLY A 138 0.26 -9.71 -11.04
CA GLY A 138 0.65 -11.12 -11.09
C GLY A 138 1.25 -11.53 -12.44
N MET A 139 0.60 -11.14 -13.55
CA MET A 139 1.13 -11.37 -14.90
C MET A 139 2.46 -10.64 -15.13
N LEU A 140 2.56 -9.38 -14.70
CA LEU A 140 3.80 -8.60 -14.77
C LEU A 140 4.91 -9.23 -13.92
N GLY A 141 4.59 -9.83 -12.77
CA GLY A 141 5.54 -10.59 -11.96
C GLY A 141 6.09 -11.82 -12.69
N GLY A 142 5.26 -12.53 -13.47
CA GLY A 142 5.72 -13.58 -14.37
C GLY A 142 6.64 -13.04 -15.47
N LEU A 143 6.30 -11.91 -16.08
CA LEU A 143 7.16 -11.25 -17.07
C LEU A 143 8.50 -10.82 -16.50
N VAL A 144 8.57 -10.37 -15.24
CA VAL A 144 9.83 -10.03 -14.56
C VAL A 144 10.77 -11.23 -14.53
N VAL A 145 10.27 -12.42 -14.20
CA VAL A 145 11.06 -13.66 -14.18
C VAL A 145 11.52 -14.03 -15.59
N LEU A 146 10.62 -13.96 -16.56
CA LEU A 146 10.89 -14.37 -17.95
C LEU A 146 11.79 -13.39 -18.74
N ASN A 147 12.10 -12.21 -18.18
CA ASN A 147 12.92 -11.18 -18.81
C ASN A 147 14.13 -10.82 -17.93
N ASP A 148 14.79 -11.82 -17.35
CA ASP A 148 16.05 -11.70 -16.60
C ASP A 148 16.02 -10.58 -15.54
N LEU A 149 14.89 -10.45 -14.85
CA LEU A 149 14.66 -9.44 -13.83
C LEU A 149 14.91 -8.01 -14.37
N ASP A 150 14.42 -7.68 -15.55
CA ASP A 150 14.54 -6.33 -16.11
C ASP A 150 14.18 -5.26 -15.04
N PRO A 151 15.09 -4.32 -14.73
CA PRO A 151 14.87 -3.36 -13.66
C PRO A 151 13.67 -2.42 -13.86
N ALA A 152 13.30 -2.12 -15.11
CA ALA A 152 12.13 -1.31 -15.42
C ALA A 152 10.85 -2.10 -15.16
N LEU A 153 10.80 -3.37 -15.56
CA LEU A 153 9.67 -4.27 -15.24
C LEU A 153 9.53 -4.45 -13.72
N ARG A 154 10.63 -4.67 -12.99
CA ARG A 154 10.61 -4.78 -11.52
C ARG A 154 10.11 -3.51 -10.84
N THR A 155 10.55 -2.34 -11.29
CA THR A 155 10.11 -1.05 -10.73
C THR A 155 8.64 -0.77 -11.03
N THR A 156 8.19 -1.11 -12.25
CA THR A 156 6.77 -1.01 -12.63
C THR A 156 5.91 -1.96 -11.81
N HIS A 157 6.39 -3.19 -11.58
CA HIS A 157 5.72 -4.18 -10.73
C HIS A 157 5.55 -3.66 -9.30
N LEU A 158 6.61 -3.11 -8.70
CA LEU A 158 6.54 -2.48 -7.37
C LEU A 158 5.54 -1.31 -7.35
N PHE A 159 5.59 -0.40 -8.33
CA PHE A 159 4.66 0.72 -8.41
C PHE A 159 3.20 0.26 -8.43
N LEU A 160 2.87 -0.70 -9.30
CA LEU A 160 1.50 -1.21 -9.40
C LEU A 160 1.08 -1.98 -8.14
N ALA A 161 2.00 -2.69 -7.48
CA ALA A 161 1.75 -3.35 -6.20
C ALA A 161 1.42 -2.35 -5.08
N GLU A 162 2.11 -1.20 -5.04
CA GLU A 162 1.72 -0.10 -4.14
C GLU A 162 0.29 0.35 -4.47
N ILE A 163 -0.05 0.60 -5.75
CA ILE A 163 -1.42 0.99 -6.10
C ILE A 163 -2.49 -0.05 -5.70
N VAL A 164 -2.18 -1.35 -5.77
CA VAL A 164 -3.08 -2.42 -5.25
C VAL A 164 -3.38 -2.19 -3.76
N VAL A 165 -2.36 -2.02 -2.91
CA VAL A 165 -2.62 -1.83 -1.47
C VAL A 165 -3.30 -0.49 -1.17
N CYS A 166 -3.08 0.55 -1.97
CA CYS A 166 -3.87 1.79 -1.87
C CYS A 166 -5.36 1.53 -2.13
N LEU A 167 -5.71 0.81 -3.20
CA LEU A 167 -7.11 0.44 -3.49
C LEU A 167 -7.70 -0.39 -2.35
N GLY A 168 -6.95 -1.36 -1.82
CA GLY A 168 -7.38 -2.19 -0.68
C GLY A 168 -7.63 -1.37 0.59
N VAL A 169 -6.75 -0.42 0.92
CA VAL A 169 -6.93 0.50 2.07
C VAL A 169 -8.17 1.38 1.88
N LEU A 170 -8.35 1.95 0.69
CA LEU A 170 -9.53 2.76 0.37
C LEU A 170 -10.82 1.93 0.47
N ALA A 171 -10.82 0.70 -0.05
CA ALA A 171 -11.95 -0.23 0.04
C ALA A 171 -12.27 -0.60 1.49
N LEU A 172 -11.25 -0.92 2.29
CA LEU A 172 -11.40 -1.27 3.71
C LEU A 172 -11.96 -0.11 4.53
N VAL A 173 -11.43 1.10 4.36
CA VAL A 173 -11.94 2.30 5.06
C VAL A 173 -13.37 2.61 4.62
N ALA A 174 -13.66 2.58 3.31
CA ALA A 174 -15.01 2.81 2.81
C ALA A 174 -16.01 1.77 3.34
N ALA A 175 -15.63 0.49 3.40
CA ALA A 175 -16.47 -0.57 3.95
C ALA A 175 -16.68 -0.42 5.47
N SER A 176 -15.65 -0.02 6.21
CA SER A 176 -15.69 0.12 7.68
C SER A 176 -16.55 1.30 8.15
N TYR A 177 -16.73 2.32 7.30
CA TYR A 177 -17.47 3.54 7.62
C TYR A 177 -18.74 3.76 6.78
N SER A 178 -19.12 2.81 5.93
CA SER A 178 -20.38 2.89 5.19
C SER A 178 -21.58 2.79 6.16
N ARG A 179 -22.43 3.82 6.20
CA ARG A 179 -23.59 3.88 7.12
C ARG A 179 -24.81 3.23 6.51
N ASN A 180 -25.59 2.55 7.35
CA ASN A 180 -26.98 2.20 7.07
C ASN A 180 -27.81 3.48 6.90
N GLY A 181 -28.12 3.86 5.66
CA GLY A 181 -28.99 4.98 5.33
C GLY A 181 -29.84 4.63 4.12
N SER A 182 -31.15 4.74 4.28
CA SER A 182 -32.22 4.50 3.31
C SER A 182 -31.85 4.77 1.85
N MET A 183 -32.31 3.87 0.96
CA MET A 183 -32.37 4.06 -0.50
C MET A 183 -32.79 5.50 -0.82
N GLY A 184 -31.88 6.32 -1.37
CA GLY A 184 -32.25 7.65 -1.82
C GLY A 184 -31.12 8.57 -2.21
N ASP A 185 -29.94 8.48 -1.59
CA ASP A 185 -28.85 9.40 -1.94
C ASP A 185 -27.53 8.63 -2.00
N SER A 186 -27.03 8.46 -3.22
CA SER A 186 -25.74 7.87 -3.52
C SER A 186 -24.67 8.38 -2.56
N SER A 187 -23.89 7.47 -1.98
CA SER A 187 -22.64 7.75 -1.27
C SER A 187 -21.65 8.44 -2.23
N ARG A 188 -21.88 9.73 -2.51
CA ARG A 188 -20.87 10.62 -3.03
C ARG A 188 -19.86 10.78 -1.91
N TRP A 189 -18.66 10.23 -2.09
CA TRP A 189 -17.48 10.68 -1.36
C TRP A 189 -17.57 12.20 -1.25
N ILE A 190 -17.46 12.74 -0.04
CA ILE A 190 -17.70 14.16 0.24
C ILE A 190 -16.56 14.96 -0.39
N TRP A 191 -16.61 15.14 -1.70
CA TRP A 191 -15.73 16.00 -2.48
C TRP A 191 -16.14 17.48 -2.38
N GLY A 192 -17.06 17.85 -1.47
CA GLY A 192 -17.68 19.17 -1.52
C GLY A 192 -18.15 19.82 -0.22
N ARG A 193 -17.96 19.22 0.96
CA ARG A 193 -18.43 19.80 2.25
C ARG A 193 -17.48 19.59 3.44
N VAL A 194 -16.17 19.65 3.20
CA VAL A 194 -15.15 19.67 4.28
C VAL A 194 -14.82 21.11 4.66
N SER A 195 -14.58 21.38 5.94
CA SER A 195 -14.09 22.70 6.38
C SER A 195 -12.76 23.06 5.70
N ASN A 196 -12.39 24.33 5.66
CA ASN A 196 -11.14 24.77 5.04
C ASN A 196 -9.92 24.10 5.71
N GLU A 197 -10.00 23.86 7.02
CA GLU A 197 -8.96 23.17 7.80
C GLU A 197 -8.84 21.70 7.39
N HIS A 198 -9.97 21.00 7.23
CA HIS A 198 -9.98 19.60 6.77
C HIS A 198 -9.48 19.49 5.33
N ARG A 199 -9.86 20.43 4.46
CA ARG A 199 -9.39 20.49 3.07
C ARG A 199 -7.88 20.74 3.00
N SER A 200 -7.36 21.63 3.84
CA SER A 200 -5.92 21.86 3.95
C SER A 200 -5.19 20.61 4.42
N ALA A 201 -5.68 19.96 5.48
CA ALA A 201 -5.10 18.71 5.99
C ALA A 201 -5.13 17.59 4.94
N LEU A 202 -6.24 17.45 4.21
CA LEU A 202 -6.39 16.50 3.10
C LEU A 202 -5.36 16.76 2.00
N ASN A 203 -5.23 18.00 1.52
CA ASN A 203 -4.31 18.34 0.45
C ASN A 203 -2.84 18.07 0.86
N ILE A 204 -2.49 18.39 2.11
CA ILE A 204 -1.14 18.14 2.63
C ILE A 204 -0.89 16.63 2.78
N ALA A 205 -1.86 15.86 3.29
CA ALA A 205 -1.74 14.40 3.39
C ALA A 205 -1.64 13.73 2.01
N ALA A 206 -2.43 14.19 1.03
CA ALA A 206 -2.36 13.70 -0.34
C ALA A 206 -1.02 14.03 -1.01
N ALA A 207 -0.51 15.26 -0.82
CA ALA A 207 0.81 15.64 -1.29
C ALA A 207 1.92 14.80 -0.64
N ALA A 208 1.81 14.53 0.68
CA ALA A 208 2.74 13.67 1.40
C ALA A 208 2.68 12.22 0.91
N ALA A 209 1.49 11.68 0.61
CA ALA A 209 1.33 10.34 0.02
C ALA A 209 2.02 10.25 -1.35
N ILE A 210 1.80 11.23 -2.23
CA ILE A 210 2.43 11.29 -3.56
C ILE A 210 3.95 11.40 -3.42
N LEU A 211 4.43 12.32 -2.57
CA LEU A 211 5.86 12.52 -2.38
C LEU A 211 6.55 11.29 -1.76
N SER A 212 5.88 10.59 -0.86
CA SER A 212 6.39 9.33 -0.29
C SER A 212 6.46 8.22 -1.34
N LEU A 213 5.48 8.13 -2.25
CA LEU A 213 5.54 7.20 -3.38
C LEU A 213 6.69 7.55 -4.33
N VAL A 214 6.87 8.83 -4.66
CA VAL A 214 7.99 9.30 -5.48
C VAL A 214 9.33 9.00 -4.81
N ALA A 215 9.46 9.22 -3.50
CA ALA A 215 10.66 8.87 -2.74
C ALA A 215 10.93 7.36 -2.78
N LEU A 216 9.92 6.51 -2.56
CA LEU A 216 10.01 5.05 -2.64
C LEU A 216 10.48 4.59 -4.03
N LEU A 217 9.87 5.11 -5.11
CA LEU A 217 10.24 4.78 -6.48
C LEU A 217 11.63 5.29 -6.86
N SER A 218 12.03 6.47 -6.36
CA SER A 218 13.39 7.00 -6.57
C SER A 218 14.45 6.10 -5.93
N GLY A 219 14.13 5.43 -4.81
CA GLY A 219 14.97 4.40 -4.20
C GLY A 219 15.11 3.16 -5.09
N SER A 220 14.00 2.67 -5.65
CA SER A 220 14.05 1.55 -6.63
C SER A 220 14.85 1.93 -7.88
N TYR A 221 14.73 3.17 -8.35
CA TYR A 221 15.50 3.70 -9.48
C TYR A 221 17.01 3.79 -9.16
N ALA A 222 17.38 4.21 -7.94
CA ALA A 222 18.78 4.19 -7.53
C ALA A 222 19.36 2.78 -7.53
N VAL A 223 18.59 1.76 -7.12
CA VAL A 223 19.02 0.36 -7.24
C VAL A 223 19.06 -0.11 -8.70
N TRP A 224 18.14 0.31 -9.55
CA TRP A 224 18.19 0.02 -11.00
C TRP A 224 19.50 0.55 -11.60
N LYS A 225 19.90 1.77 -11.29
CA LYS A 225 21.14 2.37 -11.82
C LYS A 225 22.41 1.93 -11.10
N ASP A 226 22.35 0.89 -10.27
CA ASP A 226 23.48 0.42 -9.43
C ASP A 226 24.06 1.51 -8.50
N ALA A 227 23.28 2.55 -8.22
CA ALA A 227 23.65 3.65 -7.33
C ALA A 227 23.32 3.36 -5.86
N GLY A 228 22.55 2.30 -5.56
CA GLY A 228 21.96 2.03 -4.25
C GLY A 228 22.96 1.86 -3.09
N ALA A 229 24.22 1.52 -3.35
CA ALA A 229 25.27 1.36 -2.33
C ALA A 229 26.49 2.29 -2.51
N VAL A 230 26.44 3.22 -3.47
CA VAL A 230 27.58 4.10 -3.81
C VAL A 230 27.92 5.07 -2.67
N CYS A 231 26.93 5.51 -1.90
CA CYS A 231 27.12 6.40 -0.76
C CYS A 231 27.22 5.61 0.55
N THR A 232 28.44 5.34 1.00
CA THR A 232 28.74 4.54 2.21
C THR A 232 28.69 5.33 3.52
N SER A 233 28.47 6.64 3.46
CA SER A 233 28.30 7.51 4.64
C SER A 233 26.92 8.15 4.67
N TRP A 234 26.60 8.78 5.80
CA TRP A 234 25.32 9.44 6.07
C TRP A 234 25.54 10.55 7.13
N PRO A 235 25.09 11.82 6.99
CA PRO A 235 24.45 12.61 5.93
C PRO A 235 24.70 12.37 4.45
N LEU A 236 25.99 12.39 4.18
CA LEU A 236 26.54 12.80 2.90
C LEU A 236 27.00 11.58 2.12
N CYS A 237 27.45 11.79 0.88
CA CYS A 237 28.00 10.74 0.04
C CYS A 237 29.53 10.77 0.07
N GLY A 238 30.11 10.81 1.28
CA GLY A 238 31.55 10.95 1.52
C GLY A 238 31.89 12.22 2.31
N PRO A 239 33.18 12.64 2.27
CA PRO A 239 33.64 13.86 2.93
C PRO A 239 33.25 15.13 2.14
N ASP A 240 33.05 15.00 0.84
CA ASP A 240 32.68 16.12 -0.02
C ASP A 240 31.18 16.44 0.10
N LEU A 241 30.84 17.72 0.18
CA LEU A 241 29.44 18.17 0.16
C LEU A 241 28.79 17.94 -1.22
N ILE A 242 29.58 18.06 -2.29
CA ILE A 242 29.12 17.95 -3.68
C ILE A 242 29.60 16.60 -4.25
N PRO A 243 28.68 15.70 -4.65
CA PRO A 243 29.04 14.45 -5.29
C PRO A 243 29.83 14.63 -6.59
N LYS A 244 30.87 13.81 -6.77
CA LYS A 244 31.76 13.87 -7.95
C LYS A 244 31.33 12.94 -9.09
N SER A 245 30.42 12.01 -8.86
CA SER A 245 29.97 11.02 -9.85
C SER A 245 28.46 11.08 -10.08
N GLY A 246 28.02 10.70 -11.29
CA GLY A 246 26.60 10.65 -11.63
C GLY A 246 25.81 9.66 -10.76
N LEU A 247 26.41 8.51 -10.41
CA LEU A 247 25.77 7.53 -9.52
C LEU A 247 25.57 8.09 -8.10
N ALA A 248 26.57 8.81 -7.59
CA ALA A 248 26.44 9.48 -6.30
C ALA A 248 25.34 10.56 -6.32
N TRP A 249 25.18 11.28 -7.44
CA TRP A 249 24.06 12.21 -7.62
C TRP A 249 22.69 11.52 -7.65
N ILE A 250 22.57 10.34 -8.26
CA ILE A 250 21.32 9.56 -8.25
C ILE A 250 20.95 9.19 -6.80
N HIS A 251 21.91 8.68 -6.03
CA HIS A 251 21.67 8.31 -4.64
C HIS A 251 21.37 9.55 -3.77
N MET A 252 22.13 10.65 -3.92
CA MET A 252 21.85 11.89 -3.20
C MET A 252 20.50 12.51 -3.56
N SER A 253 20.05 12.40 -4.80
CA SER A 253 18.71 12.85 -5.22
C SER A 253 17.61 12.08 -4.48
N HIS A 254 17.76 10.75 -4.33
CA HIS A 254 16.86 9.95 -3.49
C HIS A 254 16.86 10.42 -2.02
N ARG A 255 18.03 10.75 -1.44
CA ARG A 255 18.11 11.28 -0.07
C ARG A 255 17.43 12.64 0.09
N LEU A 256 17.57 13.54 -0.89
CA LEU A 256 16.90 14.84 -0.90
C LEU A 256 15.37 14.70 -1.03
N LEU A 257 14.91 13.84 -1.94
CA LEU A 257 13.48 13.51 -2.08
C LEU A 257 12.93 12.88 -0.80
N SER A 258 13.71 12.01 -0.15
CA SER A 258 13.34 11.38 1.12
C SER A 258 13.25 12.41 2.25
N LEU A 259 14.18 13.37 2.32
CA LEU A 259 14.09 14.48 3.30
C LEU A 259 12.83 15.33 3.07
N ALA A 260 12.50 15.63 1.81
CA ALA A 260 11.27 16.34 1.48
C ALA A 260 10.02 15.53 1.89
N SER A 261 10.02 14.21 1.65
CA SER A 261 8.98 13.29 2.11
C SER A 261 8.86 13.28 3.64
N VAL A 262 9.97 13.24 4.38
CA VAL A 262 9.98 13.31 5.85
C VAL A 262 9.27 14.57 6.34
N ILE A 263 9.64 15.73 5.78
CA ILE A 263 9.02 17.01 6.14
C ILE A 263 7.52 16.99 5.81
N ALA A 264 7.13 16.51 4.62
CA ALA A 264 5.73 16.45 4.20
C ALA A 264 4.89 15.54 5.10
N VAL A 265 5.41 14.37 5.48
CA VAL A 265 4.73 13.41 6.38
C VAL A 265 4.55 14.01 7.77
N LEU A 266 5.58 14.63 8.34
CA LEU A 266 5.49 15.30 9.64
C LEU A 266 4.49 16.47 9.61
N LEU A 267 4.47 17.26 8.53
CA LEU A 267 3.51 18.33 8.33
C LEU A 267 2.07 17.78 8.21
N ALA A 268 1.86 16.72 7.43
CA ALA A 268 0.57 16.07 7.30
C ALA A 268 0.05 15.55 8.65
N GLY A 269 0.87 14.77 9.36
CA GLY A 269 0.55 14.25 10.69
C GLY A 269 0.25 15.38 11.69
N HIS A 270 1.07 16.42 11.75
CA HIS A 270 0.83 17.57 12.63
C HIS A 270 -0.47 18.30 12.30
N ARG A 271 -0.77 18.54 11.01
CA ARG A 271 -2.03 19.20 10.61
C ARG A 271 -3.24 18.36 10.97
N VAL A 272 -3.21 17.06 10.74
CA VAL A 272 -4.29 16.14 11.13
C VAL A 272 -4.46 16.08 12.65
N TRP A 273 -3.36 16.03 13.41
CA TRP A 273 -3.40 16.01 14.87
C TRP A 273 -4.08 17.25 15.46
N ARG A 274 -3.85 18.41 14.84
CA ARG A 274 -4.42 19.71 15.25
C ARG A 274 -5.86 19.93 14.79
N LEU A 275 -6.44 19.03 14.00
CA LEU A 275 -7.83 19.17 13.58
C LEU A 275 -8.78 19.08 14.80
N PRO A 276 -9.74 20.02 14.92
CA PRO A 276 -10.79 19.93 15.93
C PRO A 276 -11.69 18.71 15.65
N ASN A 277 -12.35 18.19 16.69
CA ASN A 277 -13.38 17.13 16.58
C ASN A 277 -12.98 15.88 15.78
N THR A 278 -11.70 15.50 15.86
CA THR A 278 -11.13 14.36 15.13
C THR A 278 -11.28 13.05 15.91
N SER A 279 -11.60 11.96 15.22
CA SER A 279 -11.73 10.62 15.84
C SER A 279 -10.40 10.10 16.40
N LYS A 280 -10.47 9.26 17.43
CA LYS A 280 -9.31 8.59 18.03
C LYS A 280 -8.44 7.85 17.01
N THR A 281 -9.05 7.15 16.05
CA THR A 281 -8.33 6.43 14.98
C THR A 281 -7.50 7.35 14.10
N LEU A 282 -8.09 8.47 13.64
CA LEU A 282 -7.39 9.44 12.80
C LEU A 282 -6.25 10.16 13.55
N ARG A 283 -6.44 10.47 14.86
CA ARG A 283 -5.34 10.98 15.70
C ARG A 283 -4.24 9.95 15.93
N ALA A 284 -4.60 8.69 16.15
CA ALA A 284 -3.63 7.61 16.32
C ALA A 284 -2.81 7.37 15.04
N ALA A 285 -3.45 7.40 13.87
CA ALA A 285 -2.75 7.33 12.59
C ALA A 285 -1.78 8.51 12.43
N ALA A 286 -2.21 9.75 12.73
CA ALA A 286 -1.34 10.92 12.66
C ALA A 286 -0.12 10.87 13.59
N LEU A 287 -0.27 10.30 14.80
CA LEU A 287 0.85 10.02 15.69
C LEU A 287 1.74 8.89 15.13
N GLY A 288 1.11 7.85 14.57
CA GLY A 288 1.77 6.76 13.86
C GLY A 288 2.67 7.26 12.74
N SER A 289 2.22 8.24 11.95
CA SER A 289 3.01 8.87 10.88
C SER A 289 4.35 9.39 11.37
N ALA A 290 4.37 10.06 12.53
CA ALA A 290 5.59 10.62 13.10
C ALA A 290 6.57 9.53 13.58
N ILE A 291 6.04 8.45 14.15
CA ILE A 291 6.85 7.29 14.60
C ILE A 291 7.42 6.55 13.38
N LEU A 292 6.56 6.25 12.40
CA LEU A 292 6.92 5.49 11.21
C LEU A 292 7.97 6.23 10.37
N ILE A 293 7.81 7.54 10.16
CA ILE A 293 8.76 8.30 9.35
C ILE A 293 10.13 8.44 10.03
N PHE A 294 10.15 8.53 11.36
CA PHE A 294 11.39 8.51 12.12
C PHE A 294 12.07 7.14 12.03
N ALA A 295 11.31 6.05 12.21
CA ALA A 295 11.81 4.69 12.03
C ALA A 295 12.34 4.46 10.60
N GLN A 296 11.67 4.99 9.59
CA GLN A 296 12.10 4.88 8.19
C GLN A 296 13.41 5.63 7.92
N MET A 297 13.60 6.81 8.53
CA MET A 297 14.87 7.54 8.47
C MET A 297 16.01 6.77 9.12
N LEU A 298 15.77 6.16 10.29
CA LEU A 298 16.74 5.29 10.96
C LEU A 298 17.06 4.04 10.13
N MET A 299 16.06 3.44 9.48
CA MET A 299 16.28 2.29 8.61
C MET A 299 17.06 2.65 7.34
N GLY A 300 16.84 3.86 6.80
CA GLY A 300 17.67 4.41 5.72
C GLY A 300 19.12 4.59 6.15
N ALA A 301 19.35 5.12 7.36
CA ALA A 301 20.67 5.27 7.97
C ALA A 301 21.36 3.92 8.26
N ALA A 302 20.59 2.91 8.66
CA ALA A 302 21.09 1.57 8.96
C ALA A 302 21.72 0.89 7.74
N ASN A 303 21.37 1.27 6.51
CA ASN A 303 21.97 0.71 5.30
C ASN A 303 23.49 0.94 5.25
N PRO A 304 24.00 2.19 5.14
CA PRO A 304 25.45 2.41 5.16
C PRO A 304 26.11 1.96 6.48
N TRP A 305 25.45 2.12 7.63
CA TRP A 305 26.01 1.70 8.93
C TRP A 305 26.21 0.19 9.07
N THR A 306 25.47 -0.62 8.32
CA THR A 306 25.53 -2.09 8.39
C THR A 306 26.07 -2.70 7.10
N ALA A 307 26.82 -1.91 6.32
CA ALA A 307 27.36 -2.32 5.02
C ALA A 307 26.29 -2.92 4.09
N PHE A 308 25.11 -2.31 4.07
CA PHE A 308 23.97 -2.68 3.23
C PHE A 308 23.48 -4.12 3.47
N SER A 309 23.43 -4.51 4.74
CA SER A 309 22.90 -5.82 5.15
C SER A 309 21.49 -6.09 4.61
N VAL A 310 21.17 -7.37 4.42
CA VAL A 310 19.88 -7.83 3.87
C VAL A 310 18.69 -7.28 4.67
N TRP A 311 18.75 -7.35 6.01
CA TRP A 311 17.66 -6.88 6.86
C TRP A 311 17.47 -5.36 6.78
N ALA A 312 18.55 -4.58 6.65
CA ALA A 312 18.46 -3.12 6.55
C ALA A 312 17.84 -2.70 5.22
N ARG A 313 18.22 -3.37 4.12
CA ARG A 313 17.67 -3.10 2.79
C ARG A 313 16.20 -3.52 2.68
N ALA A 314 15.86 -4.73 3.12
CA ALA A 314 14.48 -5.22 3.12
C ALA A 314 13.60 -4.39 4.05
N GLY A 315 14.08 -4.15 5.29
CA GLY A 315 13.37 -3.34 6.28
C GLY A 315 13.13 -1.90 5.80
N HIS A 316 14.07 -1.31 5.06
CA HIS A 316 13.91 0.04 4.53
C HIS A 316 12.80 0.15 3.48
N LEU A 317 12.67 -0.85 2.60
CA LEU A 317 11.55 -0.91 1.66
C LEU A 317 10.23 -1.14 2.40
N SER A 318 10.19 -2.12 3.31
CA SER A 318 8.98 -2.43 4.08
C SER A 318 8.46 -1.24 4.89
N LEU A 319 9.34 -0.53 5.59
CA LEU A 319 8.95 0.67 6.35
C LEU A 319 8.56 1.83 5.41
N ALA A 320 9.17 1.97 4.23
CA ALA A 320 8.72 2.93 3.22
C ALA A 320 7.27 2.68 2.78
N THR A 321 6.96 1.42 2.47
CA THR A 321 5.61 0.98 2.10
C THR A 321 4.62 1.25 3.24
N VAL A 322 4.98 0.98 4.49
CA VAL A 322 4.09 1.26 5.64
C VAL A 322 3.88 2.76 5.86
N VAL A 323 4.91 3.60 5.71
CA VAL A 323 4.78 5.07 5.73
C VAL A 323 3.82 5.55 4.63
N TRP A 324 3.97 5.01 3.42
CA TRP A 324 3.11 5.36 2.30
C TRP A 324 1.65 4.96 2.54
N ILE A 325 1.41 3.74 3.03
CA ILE A 325 0.09 3.23 3.41
C ILE A 325 -0.55 4.09 4.51
N ASP A 326 0.22 4.53 5.50
CA ASP A 326 -0.28 5.42 6.55
C ASP A 326 -0.76 6.77 5.98
N MET A 327 -0.05 7.33 5.00
CA MET A 327 -0.51 8.54 4.31
C MET A 327 -1.80 8.31 3.51
N VAL A 328 -1.92 7.16 2.82
CA VAL A 328 -3.17 6.76 2.16
C VAL A 328 -4.30 6.59 3.17
N LEU A 329 -4.01 5.99 4.34
CA LEU A 329 -4.97 5.81 5.42
C LEU A 329 -5.45 7.16 5.97
N LEU A 330 -4.56 8.14 6.19
CA LEU A 330 -4.95 9.49 6.59
C LEU A 330 -5.89 10.13 5.56
N VAL A 331 -5.54 10.07 4.28
CA VAL A 331 -6.39 10.58 3.18
C VAL A 331 -7.76 9.91 3.19
N ALA A 332 -7.80 8.58 3.28
CA ALA A 332 -9.04 7.80 3.31
C ALA A 332 -9.92 8.13 4.52
N LEU A 333 -9.32 8.29 5.71
CA LEU A 333 -10.02 8.61 6.95
C LEU A 333 -10.51 10.06 6.99
N ILE A 334 -9.83 11.01 6.34
CA ILE A 334 -10.30 12.40 6.20
C ILE A 334 -11.47 12.48 5.21
N LEU A 335 -11.40 11.74 4.10
CA LEU A 335 -12.43 11.69 3.07
C LEU A 335 -13.68 10.90 3.49
N ARG A 336 -13.69 10.31 4.70
CA ARG A 336 -14.84 9.57 5.22
C ARG A 336 -16.11 10.42 5.22
N PRO A 337 -17.30 9.82 5.01
CA PRO A 337 -18.55 10.54 5.11
C PRO A 337 -18.80 11.03 6.55
N VAL A 338 -18.74 12.33 6.81
CA VAL A 338 -19.15 12.96 8.09
C VAL A 338 -20.67 13.16 8.06
N SER A 339 -21.35 12.91 9.19
CA SER A 339 -22.82 13.01 9.26
C SER A 339 -23.30 14.47 9.21
N ARG A 340 -24.49 14.70 8.65
CA ARG A 340 -25.19 16.00 8.72
C ARG A 340 -25.46 16.45 10.18
N HIS A 341 -25.51 15.52 11.12
CA HIS A 341 -25.79 15.80 12.54
C HIS A 341 -24.56 16.39 13.25
N ASP A 342 -23.36 15.86 12.95
CA ASP A 342 -22.10 16.43 13.43
C ASP A 342 -21.77 17.75 12.72
N HIS A 343 -22.23 17.92 11.47
CA HIS A 343 -22.14 19.19 10.75
C HIS A 343 -22.98 20.30 11.36
N HIS A 344 -24.20 20.00 11.85
CA HIS A 344 -25.00 21.01 12.53
C HIS A 344 -24.34 21.49 13.82
N MET A 345 -23.73 20.58 14.59
CA MET A 345 -22.91 20.95 15.76
C MET A 345 -21.67 21.77 15.39
N MET A 346 -20.95 21.39 14.31
CA MET A 346 -19.78 22.15 13.84
C MET A 346 -20.13 23.54 13.29
N GLN A 347 -21.30 23.71 12.67
CA GLN A 347 -21.78 25.02 12.21
C GLN A 347 -22.28 25.89 13.38
N THR A 348 -22.95 25.31 14.37
CA THR A 348 -23.42 26.07 15.55
C THR A 348 -22.27 26.60 16.39
N ASP A 349 -21.17 25.85 16.53
CA ASP A 349 -19.98 26.30 17.27
C ASP A 349 -19.24 27.45 16.56
N SER A 350 -19.29 27.51 15.22
CA SER A 350 -18.70 28.61 14.44
C SER A 350 -19.59 29.86 14.33
N ALA A 351 -20.86 29.74 14.71
CA ALA A 351 -21.89 30.77 14.53
C ALA A 351 -22.34 31.42 15.83
N GLN A 352 -21.77 31.05 16.99
CA GLN A 352 -22.02 31.82 18.21
C GLN A 352 -21.21 33.12 18.15
N PRO A 353 -21.86 34.29 18.12
CA PRO A 353 -21.16 35.53 18.44
C PRO A 353 -20.70 35.40 19.90
N ILE A 354 -19.47 35.83 20.16
CA ILE A 354 -19.04 36.19 21.51
C ILE A 354 -20.02 37.28 21.96
N THR A 355 -21.05 36.89 22.70
CA THR A 355 -21.90 37.81 23.45
C THR A 355 -21.18 38.03 24.78
N ALA A 356 -20.97 39.30 25.06
CA ALA A 356 -20.13 39.83 26.12
C ALA A 356 -20.68 39.50 27.52
N ASP A 357 -19.76 39.37 28.48
CA ASP A 357 -19.75 40.17 29.71
C ASP A 357 -18.32 40.58 30.03
#